data_AF-A0A958RYJ0-F1
#
_entry.id   AF-A0A958RYJ0-F1
#
_cell.length_a   1.000
_cell.length_b   1.000
_cell.length_c   1.000
_cell.angle_alpha   90.00
_cell.angle_beta   90.00
_cell.angle_gamma   90.00
#
_symmetry.space_group_name_H-M   'P 1'
#
loop_
_entity.id
_entity.type
_entity.pdbx_description
1 polymer ?
#
loop_
_entity_poly.entity_id
_entity_poly.type
_entity_poly.pdbx_seq_one_letter_code
_entity_poly.pdbx_strand_id
1 'polypeptide(L)'
;MKIEQLYTGCLAQGAYYIESEGEVAIIDPLRETQQYIDKAKANNSKIKYVLETHFHADFVSGHVDLAKKTGATIVFGPGAQTEYDMHSATDGEELKLGKLTIKVLHTPGHTLESVTYLL
;
A
#
# COMPACT_ATOMS: atom_id res chain seq x y z
N MET A 1 -13.03 4.40 10.80
CA MET A 1 -11.66 3.88 10.59
C MET A 1 -11.70 2.39 10.80
N LYS A 2 -11.20 1.63 9.83
CA LYS A 2 -11.05 0.17 9.91
C LYS A 2 -9.62 -0.17 9.52
N ILE A 3 -8.94 -0.95 10.34
CA ILE A 3 -7.63 -1.53 10.03
C ILE A 3 -7.76 -3.04 10.18
N GLU A 4 -7.31 -3.77 9.18
CA GLU A 4 -7.31 -5.23 9.19
C GLU A 4 -5.97 -5.74 8.64
N GLN A 5 -5.35 -6.66 9.37
CA GLN A 5 -4.16 -7.37 8.89
C GLN A 5 -4.59 -8.62 8.12
N LEU A 6 -4.03 -8.81 6.94
CA LEU A 6 -4.16 -10.00 6.12
C LEU A 6 -2.82 -10.73 6.13
N TYR A 7 -2.70 -11.73 7.00
CA TYR A 7 -1.44 -12.43 7.24
C TYR A 7 -1.35 -13.73 6.44
N THR A 8 -0.24 -13.92 5.73
CA THR A 8 0.07 -15.14 4.98
C THR A 8 1.12 -15.95 5.71
N GLY A 9 0.66 -16.97 6.44
CA GLY A 9 1.51 -17.76 7.35
C GLY A 9 2.71 -18.44 6.69
N CYS A 10 2.58 -18.93 5.45
CA CYS A 10 3.68 -19.61 4.76
C CYS A 10 4.81 -18.65 4.32
N LEU A 11 4.53 -17.34 4.23
CA LEU A 11 5.51 -16.31 3.89
C LEU A 11 5.92 -15.47 5.10
N ALA A 12 5.26 -15.66 6.25
CA ALA A 12 5.34 -14.74 7.39
C ALA A 12 5.09 -13.26 7.01
N GLN A 13 4.23 -13.04 6.01
CA GLN A 13 3.98 -11.73 5.40
C GLN A 13 2.66 -11.15 5.89
N GLY A 14 2.66 -9.86 6.26
CA GLY A 14 1.46 -9.14 6.64
C GLY A 14 1.14 -8.01 5.68
N ALA A 15 0.03 -8.12 4.96
CA ALA A 15 -0.58 -7.00 4.26
C ALA A 15 -1.60 -6.29 5.17
N TYR A 16 -1.89 -5.01 4.91
CA TYR A 16 -2.89 -4.27 5.69
C TYR A 16 -3.94 -3.63 4.79
N TYR A 17 -5.20 -3.75 5.20
CA TYR A 17 -6.32 -3.02 4.64
C TYR A 17 -6.72 -1.90 5.61
N ILE A 18 -6.59 -0.65 5.17
CA ILE A 18 -6.91 0.54 5.98
C ILE A 18 -8.03 1.30 5.27
N GLU A 19 -9.12 1.61 5.96
CA GLU A 19 -10.28 2.30 5.39
C GLU A 19 -10.75 3.46 6.27
N SER A 20 -11.04 4.59 5.62
CA SER A 20 -11.60 5.78 6.22
C SER A 20 -12.50 6.51 5.22
N GLU A 21 -13.76 6.76 5.59
CA GLU A 21 -14.76 7.48 4.79
C GLU A 21 -14.89 7.00 3.33
N GLY A 22 -14.87 5.69 3.11
CA GLY A 22 -15.00 5.11 1.78
C GLY A 22 -13.71 5.13 0.95
N GLU A 23 -12.59 5.61 1.49
CA GLU A 23 -11.27 5.52 0.87
C GLU A 23 -10.44 4.42 1.53
N VAL A 24 -9.72 3.63 0.72
CA VAL A 24 -8.91 2.50 1.17
C VAL A 24 -7.45 2.65 0.75
N ALA A 25 -6.53 2.36 1.66
CA ALA A 25 -5.13 2.10 1.37
C ALA A 25 -4.84 0.62 1.64
N ILE A 26 -4.15 -0.03 0.70
CA ILE A 26 -3.61 -1.39 0.88
C ILE A 26 -2.11 -1.27 1.05
N ILE A 27 -1.57 -1.78 2.16
CA ILE A 27 -0.12 -1.84 2.42
C ILE A 27 0.40 -3.24 2.07
N ASP A 28 1.46 -3.29 1.26
CA ASP A 28 2.20 -4.50 0.85
C ASP A 28 1.30 -5.65 0.37
N PRO A 29 0.46 -5.43 -0.67
CA PRO A 29 -0.45 -6.47 -1.17
C PRO A 29 0.30 -7.67 -1.74
N LEU A 30 -0.25 -8.86 -1.49
CA LEU A 30 0.18 -10.07 -2.19
C LEU A 30 -0.26 -10.05 -3.65
N ARG A 31 0.35 -10.93 -4.46
CA ARG A 31 0.01 -11.07 -5.89
C ARG A 31 -1.47 -11.34 -6.16
N GLU A 32 -2.14 -12.08 -5.29
CA GLU A 32 -3.59 -12.28 -5.37
C GLU A 32 -4.33 -11.07 -4.82
N THR A 33 -4.92 -10.29 -5.73
CA THR A 33 -5.47 -8.95 -5.47
C THR A 33 -6.98 -8.95 -5.26
N GLN A 34 -7.67 -10.03 -5.62
CA GLN A 34 -9.13 -10.05 -5.67
C GLN A 34 -9.77 -9.85 -4.28
N GLN A 35 -9.14 -10.41 -3.23
CA GLN A 35 -9.61 -10.27 -1.85
C GLN A 35 -9.72 -8.81 -1.39
N TYR A 36 -8.78 -7.95 -1.80
CA TYR A 36 -8.80 -6.53 -1.42
C TYR A 36 -9.93 -5.79 -2.15
N ILE A 37 -10.12 -6.12 -3.44
CA ILE A 37 -11.15 -5.52 -4.31
C ILE A 37 -12.54 -5.90 -3.82
N ASP A 38 -12.78 -7.17 -3.54
CA ASP A 38 -14.08 -7.67 -3.08
C ASP A 38 -14.44 -7.05 -1.72
N LYS A 39 -13.45 -6.92 -0.84
CA LYS A 39 -13.63 -6.28 0.47
C LYS A 39 -13.97 -4.79 0.37
N ALA A 40 -13.28 -4.06 -0.50
CA ALA A 40 -13.59 -2.65 -0.75
C ALA A 40 -14.99 -2.50 -1.34
N LYS A 41 -15.37 -3.33 -2.32
CA LYS A 41 -16.72 -3.35 -2.90
C LYS A 41 -17.80 -3.65 -1.87
N ALA A 42 -17.59 -4.63 -0.99
CA ALA A 42 -18.55 -4.99 0.06
C ALA A 42 -18.81 -3.82 1.04
N ASN A 43 -17.81 -2.96 1.27
CA ASN A 43 -17.93 -1.76 2.10
C ASN A 43 -18.27 -0.50 1.29
N ASN A 44 -18.63 -0.62 0.01
CA ASN A 44 -18.88 0.50 -0.90
C ASN A 44 -17.74 1.55 -0.89
N SER A 45 -16.50 1.07 -0.83
CA SER A 45 -15.28 1.87 -0.71
C SER A 45 -14.40 1.75 -1.96
N LYS A 46 -13.52 2.73 -2.17
CA LYS A 46 -12.58 2.80 -3.29
C LYS A 46 -11.13 2.68 -2.80
N ILE A 47 -10.37 1.77 -3.40
CA ILE A 47 -8.93 1.67 -3.20
C ILE A 47 -8.27 2.86 -3.87
N LYS A 48 -7.69 3.74 -3.05
CA LYS A 48 -7.05 5.00 -3.45
C LYS A 48 -5.54 4.83 -3.56
N TYR A 49 -4.94 4.13 -2.61
CA TYR A 49 -3.50 3.90 -2.55
C TYR A 49 -3.16 2.42 -2.47
N VAL A 50 -2.09 2.05 -3.17
CA VAL A 50 -1.30 0.87 -2.88
C VAL A 50 0.04 1.34 -2.35
N LEU A 51 0.28 1.08 -1.07
CA LEU A 51 1.43 1.57 -0.34
C LEU A 51 2.43 0.43 -0.21
N GLU A 52 3.59 0.59 -0.81
CA GLU A 52 4.70 -0.36 -0.66
C GLU A 52 5.67 0.21 0.38
N THR A 53 6.05 -0.63 1.34
CA THR A 53 7.09 -0.25 2.32
C THR A 53 8.46 -0.26 1.69
N HIS A 54 8.73 -1.20 0.77
CA HIS A 54 9.98 -1.36 0.04
C HIS A 54 9.79 -2.32 -1.14
N PHE A 55 10.81 -2.48 -1.99
CA PHE A 55 10.85 -3.57 -2.96
C PHE A 55 11.09 -4.91 -2.25
N HIS A 56 10.02 -5.71 -2.13
CA HIS A 56 10.06 -7.02 -1.48
C HIS A 56 10.95 -8.02 -2.26
N ALA A 57 11.73 -8.81 -1.53
CA ALA A 57 12.64 -9.81 -2.07
C ALA A 57 12.14 -11.27 -1.90
N ASP A 58 11.11 -11.45 -1.10
CA ASP A 58 10.59 -12.73 -0.59
C ASP A 58 9.22 -13.10 -1.16
N PHE A 59 8.48 -12.14 -1.72
CA PHE A 59 7.26 -12.38 -2.47
C PHE A 59 7.08 -11.41 -3.63
N VAL A 60 6.23 -11.79 -4.59
CA VAL A 60 5.82 -10.87 -5.65
C VAL A 60 4.62 -10.07 -5.17
N SER A 61 4.79 -8.76 -5.02
CA SER A 61 3.68 -7.89 -4.67
C SER A 61 2.66 -7.75 -5.80
N GLY A 62 1.40 -7.57 -5.42
CA GLY A 62 0.27 -7.34 -6.32
C GLY A 62 0.05 -5.87 -6.72
N HIS A 63 0.95 -4.95 -6.37
CA HIS A 63 0.72 -3.50 -6.55
C HIS A 63 0.36 -3.08 -7.97
N VAL A 64 1.06 -3.58 -8.99
CA VAL A 64 0.78 -3.22 -10.39
C VAL A 64 -0.61 -3.68 -10.82
N ASP A 65 -0.95 -4.95 -10.56
CA ASP A 65 -2.24 -5.52 -10.93
C ASP A 65 -3.38 -4.87 -10.16
N LEU A 66 -3.18 -4.59 -8.87
CA LEU A 66 -4.18 -3.94 -8.02
C LEU A 66 -4.44 -2.51 -8.49
N ALA A 67 -3.39 -1.73 -8.73
CA ALA A 67 -3.49 -0.37 -9.26
C ALA A 67 -4.20 -0.36 -10.62
N LYS A 68 -3.82 -1.25 -11.54
CA LYS A 68 -4.45 -1.36 -12.86
C LYS A 68 -5.95 -1.68 -12.79
N LYS A 69 -6.38 -2.54 -11.86
CA LYS A 69 -7.79 -2.92 -11.68
C LYS A 69 -8.64 -1.86 -10.98
N THR A 70 -8.02 -0.98 -10.18
CA THR A 70 -8.75 -0.07 -9.27
C THR A 70 -8.56 1.41 -9.59
N GLY A 71 -7.52 1.76 -10.35
CA GLY A 71 -7.05 3.12 -10.55
C GLY A 71 -6.34 3.70 -9.32
N ALA A 72 -5.93 2.86 -8.36
CA ALA A 72 -5.18 3.30 -7.18
C ALA A 72 -3.77 3.76 -7.55
N THR A 73 -3.25 4.75 -6.82
CA THR A 73 -1.88 5.22 -6.96
C THR A 73 -0.94 4.28 -6.20
N ILE A 74 0.06 3.75 -6.89
CA ILE A 74 1.16 3.01 -6.27
C ILE A 74 2.11 4.03 -5.63
N VAL A 75 2.49 3.80 -4.37
CA VAL A 75 3.40 4.68 -3.63
C VAL A 75 4.60 3.87 -3.16
N PHE A 76 5.78 4.38 -3.47
CA PHE A 76 7.07 3.92 -2.92
C PHE A 76 7.80 5.09 -2.26
N GLY A 77 8.84 4.80 -1.50
CA GLY A 77 9.68 5.81 -0.90
C GLY A 77 10.62 6.56 -1.87
N PRO A 78 11.45 7.45 -1.32
CA PRO A 78 12.41 8.24 -2.08
C PRO A 78 13.40 7.36 -2.84
N GLY A 79 13.67 7.71 -4.10
CA GLY A 79 14.69 7.06 -4.92
C GLY A 79 14.29 5.72 -5.52
N ALA A 80 13.06 5.25 -5.28
CA ALA A 80 12.50 4.11 -6.00
C ALA A 80 12.51 4.36 -7.51
N GLN A 81 12.92 3.36 -8.29
CA GLN A 81 12.93 3.40 -9.75
C GLN A 81 12.12 2.23 -10.29
N THR A 82 11.12 2.55 -11.12
CA THR A 82 10.17 1.58 -11.67
C THR A 82 9.99 1.81 -13.17
N GLU A 83 9.64 0.76 -13.91
CA GLU A 83 9.26 0.86 -15.34
C GLU A 83 7.78 1.22 -15.54
N TYR A 84 7.04 1.42 -14.45
CA TYR A 84 5.62 1.75 -14.41
C TYR A 84 5.39 3.02 -13.57
N ASP A 85 4.26 3.68 -13.80
CA ASP A 85 3.89 4.89 -13.07
C ASP A 85 3.69 4.59 -11.58
N MET A 86 4.39 5.37 -10.75
CA MET A 86 4.25 5.35 -9.31
C MET A 86 4.51 6.75 -8.75
N HIS A 87 4.01 6.99 -7.55
CA HIS A 87 4.33 8.18 -6.77
C HIS A 87 5.52 7.89 -5.86
N SER A 88 6.65 8.53 -6.13
CA SER A 88 7.82 8.47 -5.24
C SER A 88 7.62 9.48 -4.12
N ALA A 89 7.13 9.01 -2.98
CA ALA A 89 6.86 9.83 -1.82
C ALA A 89 8.16 10.35 -1.20
N THR A 90 8.07 11.53 -0.60
CA THR A 90 9.17 12.17 0.11
C THR A 90 9.09 11.93 1.63
N ASP A 91 10.22 12.08 2.33
CA ASP A 91 10.20 12.01 3.79
C ASP A 91 9.30 13.09 4.39
N GLY A 92 8.45 12.68 5.32
CA GLY A 92 7.47 13.52 5.97
C GLY A 92 6.21 13.84 5.16
N GLU A 93 6.08 13.30 3.95
CA GLU A 93 4.91 13.54 3.10
C GLU A 93 3.62 13.00 3.73
N GLU A 94 2.54 13.75 3.59
CA GLU A 94 1.22 13.40 4.12
C GLU A 94 0.26 12.92 3.03
N LEU A 95 -0.13 11.65 3.09
CA LEU A 95 -1.12 11.04 2.22
C LEU A 95 -2.49 11.06 2.92
N LYS A 96 -3.46 11.78 2.34
CA LYS A 96 -4.82 11.87 2.91
C LYS A 96 -5.66 10.65 2.52
N LEU A 97 -6.26 9.99 3.50
CA LEU A 97 -7.16 8.86 3.32
C LEU A 97 -8.45 9.09 4.11
N GLY A 98 -9.49 9.62 3.47
CA GLY A 98 -10.69 10.12 4.14
C GLY A 98 -10.32 11.11 5.25
N LYS A 99 -10.70 10.80 6.49
CA LYS A 99 -10.33 11.55 7.69
C LYS A 99 -8.91 11.31 8.23
N LEU A 100 -8.20 10.30 7.70
CA LEU A 100 -6.85 9.95 8.17
C LEU A 100 -5.79 10.71 7.39
N THR A 101 -4.64 10.88 8.04
CA THR A 101 -3.41 11.35 7.41
C THR A 101 -2.35 10.30 7.65
N ILE A 102 -1.85 9.68 6.58
CA ILE A 102 -0.74 8.74 6.65
C ILE A 102 0.53 9.52 6.34
N LYS A 103 1.45 9.60 7.30
CA LYS A 103 2.74 10.25 7.11
C LYS A 103 3.78 9.23 6.66
N VAL A 104 4.45 9.51 5.56
CA VAL A 104 5.57 8.72 5.05
C VAL A 104 6.84 9.10 5.81
N LEU A 105 7.53 8.12 6.37
CA LEU A 105 8.84 8.30 7.02
C LEU A 105 9.87 7.52 6.22
N HIS A 106 10.90 8.19 5.69
CA HIS A 106 11.99 7.52 4.99
C HIS A 106 12.87 6.80 6.01
N THR A 107 12.86 5.47 5.93
CA THR A 107 13.56 4.58 6.88
C THR A 107 14.47 3.64 6.12
N PRO A 108 15.51 4.16 5.44
CA PRO A 108 16.41 3.34 4.63
C PRO A 108 17.21 2.39 5.53
N GLY A 109 17.55 1.22 5.00
CA GLY A 109 18.37 0.24 5.69
C GLY A 109 18.19 -1.15 5.09
N HIS A 110 16.96 -1.69 5.17
CA HIS A 110 16.62 -2.95 4.49
C HIS A 110 16.74 -2.79 2.97
N THR A 111 16.16 -1.73 2.43
CA THR A 111 16.41 -1.21 1.08
C THR A 111 16.63 0.32 1.14
N LEU A 112 17.08 0.93 0.03
CA LEU A 112 17.39 2.36 -0.01
C LEU A 112 16.12 3.22 -0.06
N GLU A 113 15.05 2.70 -0.65
CA GLU A 113 13.74 3.35 -0.76
C GLU A 113 12.78 2.98 0.37
N SER A 114 13.22 2.17 1.35
CA SER A 114 12.38 1.71 2.46
C SER A 114 11.71 2.86 3.21
N VAL A 115 10.41 2.72 3.47
CA VAL A 115 9.59 3.67 4.24
C VAL A 115 8.77 2.99 5.32
N THR A 116 8.41 3.77 6.33
CA THR A 116 7.38 3.44 7.32
C THR A 116 6.18 4.37 7.14
N TYR A 117 4.98 3.81 7.23
CA TYR A 117 3.73 4.57 7.21
C TYR A 117 3.23 4.82 8.64
N LEU A 118 3.25 6.07 9.09
CA LEU A 118 2.73 6.50 10.39
C LEU A 118 1.26 6.94 10.22
N LEU A 119 0.34 6.28 10.94
CA LEU A 119 -1.10 6.57 10.95
C LEU A 119 -1.51 7.46 12.13
#